data_AF-A0A1Y5HLL7-F1
#
_entry.id   AF-A0A1Y5HLL7-F1
#
_cell.length_a   1.000
_cell.length_b   1.000
_cell.length_c   1.000
_cell.angle_alpha   90.00
_cell.angle_beta   90.00
_cell.angle_gamma   90.00
#
_symmetry.space_group_name_H-M   'P 1'
#
loop_
_entity.id
_entity.type
_entity.pdbx_description
1 polymer ?
#
loop_
_entity_poly.entity_id
_entity_poly.type
_entity_poly.pdbx_seq_one_letter_code
_entity_poly.pdbx_strand_id
1 'polypeptide(L)'
;ILALDVALKRNEPNWVENLPQEIASEILHPLYYGHFFCHVFHRDYILKKGYDSAKVKAQLLERLEQQGAKYPAEHNVGHLYQAPETQQQFYQQLDPSNTFNAGVGKMPKQKHYGCGC
;
A
#
# COMPACT_ATOMS: atom_id res chain seq x y z
N ILE A 1 -12.65 6.25 1.54
CA ILE A 1 -12.33 4.80 1.60
C ILE A 1 -10.84 4.68 1.77
N LEU A 2 -10.38 3.80 2.66
CA LEU A 2 -8.98 3.41 2.78
C LEU A 2 -8.86 2.06 2.05
N ALA A 3 -8.14 2.03 0.94
CA ALA A 3 -7.99 0.84 0.12
C ALA A 3 -6.59 0.26 0.29
N LEU A 4 -6.50 -1.06 0.50
CA LEU A 4 -5.26 -1.82 0.55
C LEU A 4 -5.26 -2.94 -0.48
N ASP A 5 -4.16 -3.03 -1.23
CA ASP A 5 -3.92 -4.09 -2.22
C ASP A 5 -2.80 -5.01 -1.72
N VAL A 6 -3.15 -6.24 -1.36
CA VAL A 6 -2.32 -7.09 -0.48
C VAL A 6 -2.16 -8.50 -1.07
N ALA A 7 -0.91 -8.96 -1.14
CA ALA A 7 -0.55 -10.35 -1.40
C ALA A 7 -0.11 -11.02 -0.09
N LEU A 8 -0.85 -12.02 0.37
CA LEU A 8 -0.48 -12.82 1.54
C LEU A 8 0.58 -13.85 1.19
N LYS A 9 1.22 -14.44 2.21
CA LYS A 9 2.08 -15.60 1.99
C LYS A 9 1.25 -16.74 1.39
N ARG A 10 1.85 -17.50 0.48
CA ARG A 10 1.22 -18.67 -0.17
C ARG A 10 0.77 -19.75 0.80
N ASN A 11 1.37 -19.80 1.99
CA ASN A 11 1.02 -20.73 3.06
C ASN A 11 0.25 -20.07 4.21
N GLU A 12 -0.32 -18.87 4.03
CA GLU A 12 -1.12 -18.19 5.05
C GLU A 12 -2.51 -18.83 5.14
N PRO A 13 -2.85 -19.52 6.24
CA PRO A 13 -4.19 -20.09 6.41
C PRO A 13 -5.24 -19.04 6.78
N ASN A 14 -4.85 -17.94 7.43
CA ASN A 14 -5.77 -16.92 7.95
C ASN A 14 -5.86 -15.73 6.99
N TRP A 15 -6.57 -15.93 5.89
CA TRP A 15 -6.72 -14.89 4.86
C TRP A 15 -7.69 -13.77 5.27
N VAL A 16 -8.70 -14.10 6.09
CA VAL A 16 -9.58 -13.11 6.75
C VAL A 16 -8.85 -12.57 7.97
N GLU A 17 -8.68 -11.25 8.05
CA GLU A 17 -7.98 -10.64 9.16
C GLU A 17 -8.84 -10.54 10.42
N ASN A 18 -8.17 -10.65 11.57
CA ASN A 18 -8.71 -10.27 12.87
C ASN A 18 -8.11 -8.92 13.28
N LEU A 19 -8.91 -7.87 13.20
CA LEU A 19 -8.48 -6.51 13.54
C LEU A 19 -8.48 -6.32 15.05
N PRO A 20 -7.40 -5.79 15.64
CA PRO A 20 -7.38 -5.39 17.03
C PRO A 20 -8.44 -4.35 17.31
N GLN A 21 -8.96 -4.33 18.55
CA GLN A 21 -10.05 -3.45 18.94
C GLN A 21 -9.73 -1.97 18.68
N GLU A 22 -8.47 -1.56 18.86
CA GLU A 22 -8.02 -0.21 18.62
C GLU A 22 -8.23 0.23 17.16
N ILE A 23 -8.01 -0.64 16.18
CA ILE A 23 -8.22 -0.35 14.75
C ILE A 23 -9.69 -0.57 14.37
N ALA A 24 -10.27 -1.69 14.83
CA ALA A 24 -11.65 -2.06 14.53
C ALA A 24 -12.65 -0.99 14.99
N SER A 25 -12.35 -0.29 16.10
CA SER A 25 -13.18 0.80 16.61
C SER A 25 -13.25 2.00 15.67
N GLU A 26 -12.25 2.22 14.80
CA GLU A 26 -12.17 3.35 13.86
C GLU A 26 -12.86 3.03 12.51
N ILE A 27 -13.13 1.75 12.23
CA ILE A 27 -13.73 1.26 10.98
C ILE A 27 -15.24 1.09 11.14
N LEU A 28 -16.00 1.61 10.18
CA LEU A 28 -17.43 1.40 10.05
C LEU A 28 -17.73 0.06 9.37
N HIS A 29 -17.10 -0.21 8.21
CA HIS A 29 -17.23 -1.47 7.49
C HIS A 29 -15.91 -1.88 6.83
N PRO A 30 -15.47 -3.14 7.02
CA PRO A 30 -14.47 -3.77 6.16
C PRO A 30 -15.13 -4.46 4.96
N LEU A 31 -14.50 -4.38 3.80
CA LEU A 31 -14.91 -5.03 2.55
C LEU A 31 -13.71 -5.83 2.02
N TYR A 32 -13.85 -7.15 1.94
CA TYR A 32 -12.78 -8.04 1.49
C TYR A 32 -13.22 -8.79 0.23
N TYR A 33 -12.41 -8.67 -0.83
CA TYR A 33 -12.62 -9.33 -2.12
C TYR A 33 -11.27 -9.50 -2.82
N GLY A 34 -11.17 -10.36 -3.83
CA GLY A 34 -9.92 -10.53 -4.58
C GLY A 34 -9.75 -11.89 -5.23
N HIS A 35 -8.50 -12.21 -5.57
CA HIS A 35 -8.08 -13.40 -6.29
C HIS A 35 -7.65 -14.49 -5.31
N PHE A 36 -8.62 -15.26 -4.82
CA PHE A 36 -8.43 -16.20 -3.72
C PHE A 36 -7.25 -17.16 -3.92
N PHE A 37 -7.13 -17.82 -5.08
CA PHE A 37 -6.05 -18.77 -5.34
C PHE A 37 -4.66 -18.14 -5.50
N CYS A 38 -4.60 -16.84 -5.79
CA CYS A 38 -3.34 -16.09 -5.84
C CYS A 38 -2.93 -15.54 -4.48
N HIS A 39 -3.78 -15.68 -3.46
CA HIS A 39 -3.63 -15.02 -2.15
C HIS A 39 -3.52 -13.50 -2.27
N VAL A 40 -4.18 -12.91 -3.28
CA VAL A 40 -4.25 -11.46 -3.50
C VAL A 40 -5.63 -10.96 -3.10
N PHE A 41 -5.68 -9.97 -2.21
CA PHE A 41 -6.91 -9.41 -1.66
C PHE A 41 -6.89 -7.89 -1.71
N HIS A 42 -8.01 -7.34 -2.14
CA HIS A 42 -8.37 -5.95 -1.94
C HIS A 42 -9.11 -5.84 -0.60
N ARG A 43 -8.53 -5.08 0.32
CA ARG A 43 -9.12 -4.78 1.63
C ARG A 43 -9.48 -3.30 1.67
N ASP A 44 -10.78 -3.03 1.51
CA ASP A 44 -11.32 -1.68 1.58
C ASP A 44 -11.99 -1.44 2.92
N TYR A 45 -11.67 -0.30 3.52
CA TYR A 45 -12.20 0.11 4.80
C TYR A 45 -12.97 1.42 4.66
N ILE A 46 -14.24 1.38 5.07
CA ILE A 46 -15.04 2.57 5.31
C ILE A 46 -14.73 3.02 6.73
N LEU A 47 -14.02 4.14 6.88
CA LEU A 47 -13.70 4.71 8.20
C LEU A 47 -14.89 5.48 8.75
N LYS A 48 -15.03 5.46 10.09
CA LYS A 48 -15.97 6.35 10.78
C LYS A 48 -15.53 7.82 10.58
N LYS A 49 -16.51 8.72 10.53
CA LYS A 49 -16.24 10.15 10.35
C LYS A 49 -15.39 10.70 11.50
N GLY A 50 -14.37 11.50 11.17
CA GLY A 50 -13.51 12.18 12.16
C GLY A 50 -12.23 11.42 12.52
N TYR A 51 -12.05 10.18 12.05
CA TYR A 51 -10.82 9.42 12.27
C TYR A 51 -9.75 9.72 11.21
N ASP A 52 -8.48 9.62 11.61
CA ASP A 52 -7.33 9.89 10.76
C ASP A 52 -7.01 8.68 9.87
N SER A 53 -7.37 8.78 8.59
CA SER A 53 -7.10 7.74 7.60
C SER A 53 -5.63 7.42 7.40
N ALA A 54 -4.72 8.38 7.59
CA ALA A 54 -3.30 8.14 7.41
C ALA A 54 -2.74 7.33 8.58
N LYS A 55 -3.18 7.64 9.81
CA LYS A 55 -2.85 6.86 11.02
C LYS A 55 -3.37 5.43 10.90
N VAL A 56 -4.65 5.24 10.55
CA VAL A 56 -5.23 3.89 10.37
C VAL A 56 -4.49 3.12 9.28
N LYS A 57 -4.17 3.77 8.16
CA LYS A 57 -3.41 3.14 7.08
C LYS A 57 -2.03 2.69 7.55
N ALA A 58 -1.31 3.52 8.30
CA ALA A 58 -0.01 3.14 8.84
C ALA A 58 -0.10 1.91 9.76
N GLN A 59 -1.08 1.88 10.66
CA GLN A 59 -1.31 0.75 11.57
C GLN A 59 -1.65 -0.55 10.82
N LEU A 60 -2.49 -0.48 9.78
CA LEU A 60 -2.82 -1.64 8.94
C LEU A 60 -1.59 -2.14 8.16
N LEU A 61 -0.80 -1.24 7.59
CA LEU A 61 0.40 -1.58 6.82
C LEU A 61 1.49 -2.23 7.69
N GLU A 62 1.72 -1.72 8.90
CA GLU A 62 2.65 -2.30 9.87
C GLU A 62 2.28 -3.75 10.20
N ARG A 63 0.98 -4.02 10.40
CA ARG A 63 0.49 -5.39 10.67
C ARG A 63 0.71 -6.32 9.48
N LEU A 64 0.43 -5.84 8.28
CA LEU A 64 0.67 -6.60 7.05
C LEU A 64 2.17 -6.92 6.87
N GLU A 65 3.05 -5.97 7.19
CA GLU A 65 4.50 -6.19 7.22
C GLU A 65 4.90 -7.27 8.23
N GLN A 66 4.37 -7.22 9.46
CA GLN A 66 4.60 -8.23 10.49
C GLN A 66 4.12 -9.63 10.06
N GLN A 67 3.00 -9.70 9.34
CA GLN A 67 2.49 -10.95 8.74
C GLN A 67 3.36 -11.43 7.56
N GLY A 68 4.26 -10.58 7.06
CA GLY A 68 5.07 -10.83 5.87
C GLY A 68 4.26 -10.84 4.57
N ALA A 69 3.12 -10.15 4.56
CA ALA A 69 2.40 -9.84 3.35
C ALA A 69 3.19 -8.82 2.50
N LYS A 70 2.88 -8.76 1.21
CA LYS A 70 3.42 -7.76 0.28
C LYS A 70 2.31 -6.86 -0.21
N TYR A 71 2.65 -5.60 -0.41
CA TYR A 71 1.76 -4.58 -0.98
C TYR A 71 2.62 -3.49 -1.64
N PRO A 72 2.11 -2.82 -2.68
CA PRO A 72 0.94 -3.19 -3.47
C PRO A 72 1.17 -4.53 -4.19
N ALA A 73 0.10 -5.29 -4.42
CA ALA A 73 0.15 -6.63 -5.02
C ALA A 73 0.06 -6.57 -6.55
N GLU A 74 -0.98 -5.93 -7.08
CA GLU A 74 -1.26 -5.83 -8.52
C GLU A 74 -1.50 -4.39 -9.00
N HIS A 75 -1.92 -3.49 -8.11
CA HIS A 75 -2.28 -2.11 -8.47
C HIS A 75 -1.10 -1.15 -8.62
N ASN A 76 0.13 -1.64 -8.39
CA ASN A 76 1.36 -0.84 -8.37
C ASN A 76 1.32 0.27 -7.28
N VAL A 77 2.41 1.01 -7.11
CA VAL A 77 2.60 1.94 -5.98
C VAL A 77 1.81 3.24 -6.11
N GLY A 78 1.53 3.66 -7.35
CA GLY A 78 0.90 4.95 -7.64
C GLY A 78 1.58 6.08 -6.85
N HIS A 79 0.79 6.94 -6.20
CA HIS A 79 1.29 7.87 -5.17
C HIS A 79 0.85 7.47 -3.74
N LEU A 80 0.30 6.26 -3.60
CA LEU A 80 -0.32 5.80 -2.36
C LEU A 80 0.66 5.04 -1.48
N TYR A 81 1.66 4.39 -2.08
CA TYR A 81 2.66 3.57 -1.41
C TYR A 81 4.06 4.10 -1.67
N GLN A 82 4.94 3.88 -0.69
CA GLN A 82 6.37 4.09 -0.90
C GLN A 82 6.89 3.00 -1.84
N ALA A 83 7.56 3.38 -2.92
CA ALA A 83 8.22 2.40 -3.77
C ALA A 83 9.39 1.73 -3.02
N PRO A 84 9.55 0.40 -3.13
CA PRO A 84 10.78 -0.27 -2.70
C PRO A 84 12.00 0.28 -3.42
N GLU A 85 13.17 0.22 -2.79
CA GLU A 85 14.43 0.77 -3.35
C GLU A 85 14.72 0.23 -4.75
N THR A 86 14.56 -1.07 -4.98
CA THR A 86 14.76 -1.70 -6.29
C THR A 86 13.84 -1.13 -7.36
N GLN A 87 12.59 -0.80 -7.00
CA GLN A 87 11.63 -0.19 -7.91
C GLN A 87 11.96 1.30 -8.15
N GLN A 88 12.43 2.03 -7.13
CA GLN A 88 12.91 3.40 -7.30
C GLN A 88 14.11 3.48 -8.24
N GLN A 89 15.09 2.59 -8.08
CA GLN A 89 16.25 2.48 -8.97
C GLN A 89 15.83 2.16 -10.40
N PHE A 90 14.88 1.23 -10.57
CA PHE A 90 14.33 0.89 -11.88
C PHE A 90 13.66 2.10 -12.55
N TYR A 91 12.87 2.89 -11.81
CA TYR A 91 12.27 4.10 -12.33
C TYR A 91 13.31 5.15 -12.74
N GLN A 92 14.34 5.38 -11.92
CA GLN A 92 15.42 6.32 -12.23
C GLN A 92 16.25 5.89 -13.45
N GLN A 93 16.45 4.59 -13.65
CA GLN A 93 17.16 4.05 -14.81
C GLN A 93 16.41 4.34 -16.12
N LEU A 94 15.08 4.24 -16.11
CA LEU A 94 14.25 4.46 -17.29
C LEU A 94 13.92 5.92 -17.55
N ASP A 95 13.74 6.72 -16.50
CA ASP A 95 13.43 8.15 -16.59
C ASP A 95 14.38 8.99 -15.71
N PRO A 96 15.67 9.11 -16.08
CA PRO A 96 16.62 9.90 -15.31
C PRO A 96 16.27 11.40 -15.23
N SER A 97 15.36 11.87 -16.09
CA SER A 97 14.88 13.26 -16.10
C SER A 97 13.71 13.51 -15.12
N ASN A 98 13.06 12.45 -14.64
CA ASN A 98 11.81 12.49 -13.87
C ASN A 98 10.72 13.31 -14.58
N THR A 99 10.52 13.09 -15.88
CA THR A 99 9.49 13.79 -16.69
C THR A 99 8.27 12.92 -16.99
N PHE A 100 8.37 11.61 -16.85
CA PHE A 100 7.31 10.65 -17.11
C PHE A 100 6.74 10.13 -15.79
N ASN A 101 5.54 10.59 -15.44
CA ASN A 101 4.82 10.22 -14.20
C ASN A 101 5.58 10.55 -12.90
N ALA A 102 6.07 11.79 -12.80
CA ALA A 102 6.89 12.25 -11.70
C ALA A 102 6.25 12.06 -10.31
N GLY A 103 7.04 11.55 -9.38
CA GLY A 103 6.66 11.32 -7.99
C GLY A 103 5.88 10.03 -7.72
N VAL A 104 5.78 9.13 -8.71
CA VAL A 104 5.33 7.75 -8.50
C VAL A 104 6.14 7.09 -7.38
N GLY A 105 5.50 6.25 -6.56
CA GLY A 105 6.13 5.60 -5.41
C GLY A 105 6.49 6.53 -4.27
N LYS A 106 5.82 7.69 -4.16
CA LYS A 106 6.17 8.80 -3.25
C LYS A 106 7.61 9.31 -3.43
N MET A 107 8.18 9.16 -4.63
CA MET A 107 9.46 9.75 -5.00
C MET A 107 9.32 11.28 -5.19
N PRO A 108 10.44 12.03 -5.30
CA PRO A 108 10.40 13.45 -5.63
C PRO A 108 9.64 13.76 -6.92
N LYS A 109 8.97 14.91 -6.98
CA LYS A 109 8.26 15.40 -8.18
C LYS A 109 9.10 16.36 -9.03
N GLN A 110 10.24 16.79 -8.51
CA GLN A 110 11.16 17.71 -9.18
C GLN A 110 11.90 16.99 -10.31
N LYS A 111 12.26 17.73 -11.37
CA LYS A 111 13.17 17.23 -12.41
C LYS A 111 14.45 16.66 -11.79
N HIS A 112 14.99 15.63 -12.44
CA HIS A 112 16.20 14.93 -11.98
C HIS A 112 16.10 14.47 -10.52
N TYR A 113 14.88 14.15 -10.07
CA TYR A 113 14.56 13.73 -8.70
C TYR A 113 15.03 14.72 -7.62
N GLY A 114 15.14 16.01 -7.95
CA GLY A 114 15.63 17.05 -7.05
C GLY A 114 17.15 17.16 -6.96
N CYS A 115 17.90 16.41 -7.78
CA CYS A 115 19.31 16.65 -7.99
C CYS A 115 19.48 17.95 -8.79
N GLY A 116 20.33 18.87 -8.33
CA GLY A 116 20.59 20.15 -9.00
C GLY A 116 21.57 20.06 -10.18
N CYS A 117 21.68 18.89 -10.82
CA CYS A 117 22.59 18.64 -11.94
C CYS A 117 22.01 19.03 -13.30
#